data_AF-A0A7C3N4R5-F1
#
_entry.id   AF-A0A7C3N4R5-F1
#
_cell.length_a   1.000
_cell.length_b   1.000
_cell.length_c   1.000
_cell.angle_alpha   90.00
_cell.angle_beta   90.00
_cell.angle_gamma   90.00
#
_symmetry.space_group_name_H-M   'P 1'
#
loop_
_entity.id
_entity.type
_entity.pdbx_description
1 polymer ?
#
loop_
_entity_poly.entity_id
_entity_poly.type
_entity_poly.pdbx_seq_one_letter_code
_entity_poly.pdbx_strand_id
1 'polypeptide(L)'
;MSQPIILIDEGKSPYSIITPVDAIPSERYAAEELQRYLERISGVKLPIATDDQTVSKYEILLGNNMHLKILGLQVDLAKLGPEGFLIKTFALKYDCCG
;
A
#
# COMPACT_ATOMS: atom_id res chain seq x y z
N MET A 1 7.24 14.73 13.77
CA MET A 1 7.34 15.44 12.47
C MET A 1 7.14 14.41 11.39
N SER A 2 6.12 14.54 10.54
CA SER A 2 5.90 13.63 9.41
C SER A 2 6.93 13.95 8.32
N GLN A 3 7.73 12.95 7.92
CA GLN A 3 8.61 13.09 6.76
C GLN A 3 7.80 12.88 5.48
N PRO A 4 8.03 13.66 4.41
CA PRO A 4 7.37 13.45 3.14
C PRO A 4 7.78 12.12 2.53
N ILE A 5 6.81 11.40 1.95
CA ILE A 5 7.05 10.18 1.18
C ILE A 5 6.98 10.55 -0.28
N ILE A 6 8.02 10.20 -1.03
CA ILE A 6 8.04 10.35 -2.47
C ILE A 6 7.56 9.03 -3.06
N LEU A 7 6.36 9.02 -3.63
CA LEU A 7 5.81 7.84 -4.30
C LEU A 7 6.36 7.71 -5.71
N ILE A 8 6.48 8.83 -6.43
CA ILE A 8 7.00 8.90 -7.79
C ILE A 8 8.05 10.00 -7.84
N ASP A 9 9.20 9.70 -8.44
CA ASP A 9 10.29 10.64 -8.66
C ASP A 9 10.81 10.49 -10.09
N GLU A 10 11.02 11.60 -10.80
CA GLU A 10 11.56 11.62 -12.17
C GLU A 10 10.90 10.61 -13.14
N GLY A 11 9.58 10.44 -13.06
CA GLY A 11 8.82 9.53 -13.92
C GLY A 11 9.03 8.05 -13.59
N LYS A 12 9.54 7.73 -12.41
CA LYS A 12 9.76 6.35 -11.94
C LYS A 12 9.22 6.17 -10.53
N SER A 13 8.85 4.93 -10.23
CA SER A 13 8.42 4.56 -8.89
C SER A 13 8.83 3.12 -8.59
N PRO A 14 9.43 2.85 -7.42
CA PRO A 14 9.62 1.49 -6.96
C PRO A 14 8.33 0.91 -6.31
N TYR A 15 7.28 1.72 -6.14
CA TYR A 15 6.08 1.31 -5.42
C TYR A 15 5.17 0.44 -6.25
N SER A 16 4.58 -0.55 -5.59
CA SER A 16 3.48 -1.36 -6.10
C SER A 16 2.27 -1.25 -5.19
N ILE A 17 1.08 -1.25 -5.76
CA ILE A 17 -0.18 -1.30 -5.01
C ILE A 17 -0.48 -2.78 -4.74
N ILE A 18 -0.58 -3.17 -3.47
CA ILE A 18 -0.80 -4.57 -3.10
C ILE A 18 -2.22 -4.74 -2.55
N THR A 19 -2.97 -5.65 -3.17
CA THR A 19 -4.31 -6.06 -2.73
C THR A 19 -4.31 -7.49 -2.21
N PRO A 20 -5.27 -7.88 -1.37
CA PRO A 20 -5.46 -9.28 -1.02
C PRO A 20 -5.73 -10.14 -2.26
N VAL A 21 -5.25 -11.39 -2.29
CA VAL A 21 -5.60 -12.35 -3.35
C VAL A 21 -7.12 -12.55 -3.47
N ASP A 22 -7.82 -12.46 -2.34
CA ASP A 22 -9.27 -12.56 -2.20
C ASP A 22 -9.96 -11.19 -2.09
N ALA A 23 -9.33 -10.13 -2.61
CA ALA A 23 -9.84 -8.75 -2.53
C ALA A 23 -11.30 -8.64 -2.96
N ILE A 24 -12.12 -8.00 -2.13
CA ILE A 24 -13.54 -7.74 -2.43
C ILE A 24 -13.67 -6.69 -3.55
N PRO A 25 -14.83 -6.58 -4.23
CA PRO A 25 -15.00 -5.65 -5.35
C PRO A 25 -14.63 -4.20 -5.03
N SER A 26 -14.93 -3.73 -3.81
CA SER A 26 -14.58 -2.37 -3.38
C SER A 26 -13.08 -2.17 -3.18
N GLU A 27 -12.33 -3.19 -2.70
CA GLU A 27 -10.87 -3.12 -2.57
C GLU A 27 -10.19 -3.09 -3.94
N ARG A 28 -10.66 -3.93 -4.88
CA ARG A 28 -10.17 -3.93 -6.26
C ARG A 28 -10.42 -2.58 -6.94
N TYR A 29 -11.65 -2.07 -6.81
CA TYR A 29 -12.02 -0.76 -7.33
C TYR A 29 -11.17 0.35 -6.72
N ALA A 30 -10.91 0.33 -5.41
CA ALA A 30 -10.05 1.29 -4.74
C ALA A 30 -8.60 1.24 -5.26
N ALA A 31 -8.06 0.05 -5.53
CA ALA A 31 -6.73 -0.11 -6.10
C ALA A 31 -6.63 0.46 -7.53
N GLU A 32 -7.62 0.16 -8.37
CA GLU A 32 -7.69 0.68 -9.74
C GLU A 32 -7.86 2.20 -9.76
N GLU A 33 -8.72 2.76 -8.90
CA GLU A 33 -8.89 4.20 -8.80
C GLU A 33 -7.63 4.89 -8.30
N LEU A 34 -6.96 4.33 -7.27
CA LEU A 34 -5.70 4.86 -6.79
C LEU A 34 -4.63 4.85 -7.90
N GLN A 35 -4.47 3.74 -8.63
CA GLN A 35 -3.56 3.64 -9.77
C GLN A 35 -3.89 4.71 -10.81
N ARG A 36 -5.16 4.84 -11.20
CA ARG A 36 -5.63 5.82 -12.19
C ARG A 36 -5.28 7.24 -11.76
N TYR A 37 -5.51 7.60 -10.51
CA TYR A 37 -5.18 8.93 -10.01
C TYR A 37 -3.67 9.18 -9.95
N LEU A 38 -2.88 8.21 -9.51
CA LEU A 38 -1.41 8.33 -9.50
C LEU A 38 -0.85 8.48 -10.91
N GLU A 39 -1.37 7.74 -11.88
CA GLU A 39 -1.01 7.87 -13.30
C GLU A 39 -1.39 9.24 -13.85
N ARG A 40 -2.59 9.75 -13.54
CA ARG A 40 -3.04 11.09 -13.97
C ARG A 40 -2.21 12.22 -13.36
N ILE A 41 -1.75 12.05 -12.12
CA ILE A 41 -0.97 13.07 -11.40
C ILE A 41 0.49 13.08 -11.86
N SER A 42 1.07 11.89 -12.10
CA SER A 42 2.52 11.75 -12.27
C SER A 42 2.96 11.27 -13.66
N GLY A 43 2.04 10.80 -14.48
CA GLY A 43 2.34 10.11 -15.74
C GLY A 43 2.86 8.68 -15.56
N VAL A 44 2.96 8.16 -14.32
CA VAL A 44 3.50 6.84 -14.01
C VAL A 44 2.38 5.90 -13.56
N LYS A 45 2.21 4.79 -14.28
CA LYS A 45 1.30 3.72 -13.89
C LYS A 45 2.00 2.75 -12.95
N LEU A 46 1.61 2.77 -11.67
CA LEU A 46 2.11 1.79 -10.70
C LEU A 46 1.50 0.42 -10.94
N PRO A 47 2.24 -0.69 -10.82
CA PRO A 47 1.66 -2.02 -10.90
C PRO A 47 0.72 -2.29 -9.72
N ILE A 48 -0.34 -3.06 -9.98
CA ILE A 48 -1.18 -3.67 -8.94
C ILE A 48 -0.78 -5.14 -8.85
N ALA A 49 -0.47 -5.63 -7.66
CA ALA A 49 -0.10 -7.01 -7.38
C ALA A 49 -0.89 -7.55 -6.18
N THR A 50 -0.83 -8.86 -5.98
CA THR A 50 -1.50 -9.55 -4.87
C THR A 50 -0.52 -9.85 -3.73
N ASP A 51 -1.07 -10.04 -2.53
CA ASP A 51 -0.33 -10.31 -1.29
C ASP A 51 0.17 -11.75 -1.13
N ASP A 52 0.03 -12.57 -2.17
CA ASP A 52 0.67 -13.88 -2.30
C ASP A 52 2.12 -13.79 -2.82
N GLN A 53 2.51 -12.61 -3.31
CA GLN A 53 3.88 -12.29 -3.71
C GLN A 53 4.77 -12.04 -2.49
N THR A 54 6.09 -12.07 -2.68
CA THR A 54 7.03 -11.72 -1.62
C THR A 54 6.95 -10.24 -1.24
N VAL A 55 6.89 -9.96 0.06
CA VAL A 55 6.89 -8.59 0.59
C VAL A 55 8.10 -7.80 0.07
N SER A 56 7.81 -6.62 -0.49
CA SER A 56 8.78 -5.65 -0.97
C SER A 56 8.92 -4.46 0.00
N LYS A 57 10.00 -3.69 -0.16
CA LYS A 57 10.25 -2.47 0.62
C LYS A 57 9.26 -1.34 0.29
N TYR A 58 8.78 -1.29 -0.95
CA TYR A 58 7.99 -0.17 -1.49
C TYR A 58 6.60 -0.66 -1.88
N GLU A 59 5.69 -0.67 -0.90
CA GLU A 59 4.34 -1.19 -1.07
C GLU A 59 3.31 -0.18 -0.59
N ILE A 60 2.20 -0.09 -1.33
CA ILE A 60 0.98 0.58 -0.91
C ILE A 60 -0.03 -0.53 -0.62
N LEU A 61 -0.17 -0.89 0.65
CA LEU A 61 -1.07 -1.96 1.10
C LEU A 61 -2.51 -1.44 1.16
N LEU A 62 -3.41 -2.08 0.44
CA LEU A 62 -4.84 -1.80 0.46
C LEU A 62 -5.62 -2.97 1.04
N GLY A 63 -6.68 -2.67 1.78
CA GLY A 63 -7.58 -3.68 2.33
C GLY A 63 -6.97 -4.53 3.46
N ASN A 64 -7.62 -5.66 3.75
CA ASN A 64 -7.15 -6.62 4.75
C ASN A 64 -6.03 -7.52 4.19
N ASN A 65 -4.86 -6.94 4.02
CA ASN A 65 -3.73 -7.54 3.32
C ASN A 65 -2.87 -8.44 4.24
N MET A 66 -2.45 -9.61 3.75
CA MET A 66 -1.57 -10.55 4.47
C MET A 66 -0.21 -9.93 4.84
N HIS A 67 0.32 -9.02 4.02
CA HIS A 67 1.58 -8.32 4.29
C HIS A 67 1.50 -7.48 5.58
N LEU A 68 0.32 -6.99 5.98
CA LEU A 68 0.16 -6.29 7.27
C LEU A 68 0.55 -7.19 8.43
N LYS A 69 0.17 -8.47 8.37
CA LYS A 69 0.48 -9.47 9.41
C LYS A 69 1.97 -9.84 9.36
N ILE A 70 2.53 -10.07 8.17
CA ILE A 70 3.95 -10.43 7.97
C ILE A 70 4.87 -9.32 8.51
N LEU A 71 4.51 -8.06 8.25
CA LEU A 71 5.25 -6.89 8.71
C LEU A 71 4.97 -6.52 10.18
N GLY A 72 4.10 -7.25 10.88
CA GLY A 72 3.72 -6.96 12.26
C GLY A 72 2.97 -5.64 12.44
N LEU A 73 2.36 -5.11 11.37
CA LEU A 73 1.65 -3.85 11.36
C LEU A 73 0.25 -4.05 11.92
N GLN A 74 0.06 -3.68 13.19
CA GLN A 74 -1.25 -3.75 13.82
C GLN A 74 -2.12 -2.58 13.35
N VAL A 75 -3.18 -2.93 12.62
CA VAL A 75 -4.23 -2.02 12.17
C VAL A 75 -5.54 -2.53 12.75
N ASP A 76 -6.16 -1.73 13.62
CA ASP A 76 -7.45 -2.07 14.22
C ASP A 76 -8.59 -1.71 13.26
N LEU A 77 -8.80 -2.57 12.26
CA LEU A 77 -9.83 -2.39 11.24
C LEU A 77 -11.24 -2.34 11.84
N ALA A 78 -11.47 -3.00 12.99
CA ALA A 78 -12.76 -3.03 13.66
C ALA A 78 -13.20 -1.65 14.20
N LYS A 79 -12.25 -0.76 14.48
CA LYS A 79 -12.54 0.61 14.94
C LYS A 79 -12.90 1.59 13.83
N LEU A 80 -12.73 1.22 12.57
CA LEU A 80 -13.02 2.11 11.44
C LEU A 80 -14.52 2.25 11.20
N GLY A 81 -15.32 1.26 11.59
CA GLY A 81 -16.74 1.20 11.26
C GLY A 81 -16.97 0.91 9.76
N PRO A 82 -18.24 0.91 9.30
CA PRO A 82 -18.60 0.42 7.97
C PRO A 82 -18.00 1.22 6.80
N GLU A 83 -17.79 2.53 6.99
CA GLU A 83 -17.34 3.47 5.96
C GLU A 83 -16.00 4.14 6.32
N GLY A 84 -15.30 3.64 7.34
CA GLY A 84 -14.07 4.24 7.81
C GLY A 84 -12.86 3.80 7.01
N PHE A 85 -11.93 4.73 6.79
CA PHE A 85 -10.64 4.47 6.18
C PHE A 85 -9.52 4.96 7.09
N LEU A 86 -8.38 4.27 7.03
CA LEU A 86 -7.16 4.66 7.72
C LEU A 86 -6.00 4.68 6.74
N ILE A 87 -5.36 5.84 6.63
CA ILE A 87 -4.13 6.00 5.87
C ILE A 87 -3.01 6.15 6.87
N LYS A 88 -2.06 5.22 6.85
CA LYS A 88 -0.90 5.24 7.74
C LYS A 88 0.36 4.87 6.97
N THR A 89 1.42 5.59 7.29
CA THR A 89 2.74 5.33 6.75
C THR A 89 3.56 4.54 7.75
N PHE A 90 4.26 3.53 7.25
CA PHE A 90 5.27 2.80 8.00
C PHE A 90 6.60 2.90 7.27
N ALA A 91 7.66 3.21 8.02
CA ALA A 91 9.02 3.10 7.52
C ALA A 91 9.56 1.74 7.98
N LEU A 92 9.96 0.90 7.03
CA LEU A 92 10.68 -0.33 7.36
C LEU A 92 12.04 0.07 7.95
N LYS A 93 12.19 -0.15 9.25
CA LYS A 93 13.46 -0.03 9.94
C LYS A 93 14.24 -1.32 9.67
N TYR A 94 15.30 -1.23 8.90
CA TYR A 94 16.30 -2.30 8.86
C TYR A 94 17.15 -2.15 10.12
N ASP A 95 17.02 -3.09 11.05
CA ASP A 95 18.03 -3.27 12.09
C ASP A 95 19.31 -3.74 11.38
N CYS A 96 20.21 -2.80 11.08
CA CYS A 96 21.58 -3.16 10.75
C CYS A 96 22.19 -3.79 12.00
N CYS A 97 22.70 -5.02 11.83
CA CYS A 97 23.40 -5.87 12.80
C CYS A 97 24.01 -5.15 14.01
N GLY A 98 23.69 -5.66 15.20
CA GLY A 98 24.57 -5.58 16.36
C GLY A 98 25.75 -6.53 16.23
#